data_AF-A0A9E3SXL2-F1
#
_entry.id   AF-A0A9E3SXL2-F1
#
_cell.length_a   1.000
_cell.length_b   1.000
_cell.length_c   1.000
_cell.angle_alpha   90.00
_cell.angle_beta   90.00
_cell.angle_gamma   90.00
#
_symmetry.space_group_name_H-M   'P 1'
#
loop_
_entity.id
_entity.type
_entity.pdbx_description
1 polymer ?
#
loop_
_entity_poly.entity_id
_entity_poly.type
_entity_poly.pdbx_seq_one_letter_code
_entity_poly.pdbx_strand_id
1 'polypeptide(L)'
;MLSKNWFIADLVVEFIIHINVVLIEASSAEEAYAKALEVGSTHEDAYTNPDGNLVEVKFRGLRDLNIIRDELAHGAELTYEHYEGLTQNQMDKFIRPKHELALFRIDDH
;
A
#
# COMPACT_ATOMS: atom_id res chain seq x y z
N MET A 1 22.15 -36.37 32.58
CA MET A 1 21.76 -35.62 31.37
C MET A 1 20.62 -34.71 31.75
N LEU A 2 20.76 -33.38 31.60
CA LEU A 2 19.64 -32.47 31.85
C LEU A 2 18.56 -32.73 30.79
N SER A 3 17.36 -33.09 31.22
CA SER A 3 16.21 -33.31 30.33
C SER A 3 15.79 -31.98 29.71
N LYS A 4 15.74 -31.90 28.38
CA LYS A 4 15.11 -30.78 27.69
C LYS A 4 13.59 -30.98 27.71
N ASN A 5 12.85 -29.98 28.21
CA ASN A 5 11.39 -29.94 28.15
C ASN A 5 10.95 -29.04 26.98
N TRP A 6 9.84 -29.39 26.33
CA TRP A 6 9.24 -28.63 25.25
C TRP A 6 8.04 -27.83 25.78
N PHE A 7 7.89 -26.59 25.30
CA PHE A 7 6.80 -25.68 25.68
C PHE A 7 6.15 -25.12 24.42
N ILE A 8 4.87 -24.73 24.53
CA ILE A 8 4.10 -24.04 23.49
C ILE A 8 3.87 -22.58 23.94
N ALA A 9 3.92 -21.65 23.00
CA ALA A 9 3.58 -20.25 23.21
C ALA A 9 2.76 -19.72 22.03
N ASP A 10 1.76 -18.88 22.33
CA ASP A 10 1.03 -18.10 21.32
C ASP A 10 1.81 -16.81 21.04
N LEU A 11 2.19 -16.61 19.78
CA LEU A 11 2.89 -15.42 19.32
C LEU A 11 1.92 -14.56 18.50
N VAL A 12 1.71 -13.33 18.94
CA VAL A 12 1.03 -12.31 18.14
C VAL A 12 2.11 -11.51 17.41
N VAL A 13 2.04 -11.50 16.07
CA VAL A 13 3.02 -10.82 15.23
C VAL A 13 2.25 -9.91 14.28
N GLU A 14 2.56 -8.61 14.33
CA GLU A 14 1.96 -7.61 13.45
C GLU A 14 2.76 -7.49 12.15
N PHE A 15 2.07 -7.47 11.01
CA PHE A 15 2.66 -7.20 9.70
C PHE A 15 1.89 -6.05 9.05
N ILE A 16 2.40 -4.83 9.18
CA ILE A 16 1.83 -3.66 8.52
C ILE A 16 2.34 -3.62 7.08
N ILE A 17 1.43 -3.56 6.11
CA ILE A 17 1.76 -3.32 4.70
C ILE A 17 1.27 -1.92 4.34
N HIS A 18 2.19 -1.07 3.88
CA HIS A 18 1.84 0.22 3.30
C HIS A 18 1.76 0.10 1.77
N ILE A 19 0.70 0.64 1.18
CA ILE A 19 0.54 0.75 -0.27
C ILE A 19 0.40 2.22 -0.59
N ASN A 20 1.44 2.81 -1.18
CA ASN A 20 1.47 4.20 -1.59
C ASN A 20 1.32 4.27 -3.12
N VAL A 21 0.45 5.16 -3.59
CA VAL A 21 0.36 5.50 -5.02
C VAL A 21 1.11 6.81 -5.22
N VAL A 22 2.11 6.80 -6.11
CA VAL A 22 2.99 7.95 -6.37
C VAL A 22 3.03 8.24 -7.87
N LEU A 23 3.25 9.52 -8.23
CA LEU A 23 3.44 9.94 -9.60
C LEU A 23 4.91 9.75 -10.02
N ILE A 24 5.14 9.13 -11.18
CA ILE A 24 6.47 8.94 -11.75
C ILE A 24 6.52 9.60 -13.13
N GLU A 25 7.39 10.59 -13.29
CA GLU A 25 7.69 11.19 -14.60
C GLU A 25 8.78 10.37 -15.31
N ALA A 26 8.51 9.87 -16.51
CA ALA A 26 9.45 9.09 -17.31
C ALA A 26 9.12 9.17 -18.80
N SER A 27 10.15 8.98 -19.64
CA SER A 27 10.04 8.96 -21.10
C SER A 27 9.84 7.55 -21.69
N SER A 28 9.97 6.50 -20.87
CA SER A 28 9.78 5.11 -21.25
C SER A 28 9.32 4.26 -20.07
N ALA A 29 8.77 3.06 -20.35
CA ALA A 29 8.36 2.12 -19.32
C ALA A 29 9.53 1.66 -18.42
N GLU A 30 10.71 1.45 -18.99
CA GLU A 30 11.90 1.03 -18.23
C GLU A 30 12.42 2.14 -17.32
N GLU A 31 12.41 3.38 -17.79
CA GLU A 31 12.75 4.53 -16.95
C GLU A 31 11.72 4.70 -15.81
N ALA A 32 10.43 4.50 -16.09
CA ALA A 32 9.38 4.54 -15.07
C ALA A 32 9.59 3.47 -14.00
N TYR A 33 9.92 2.24 -14.41
CA TYR A 33 10.19 1.14 -13.49
C TYR A 33 11.41 1.43 -12.61
N ALA A 34 12.53 1.87 -13.21
CA ALA A 34 13.74 2.22 -12.47
C ALA A 34 13.49 3.33 -11.43
N LYS A 35 12.81 4.43 -11.85
CA LYS A 35 12.45 5.54 -10.95
C LYS A 35 11.48 5.10 -9.85
N ALA A 36 10.51 4.23 -10.14
CA ALA A 36 9.58 3.72 -9.14
C ALA A 36 10.29 2.88 -8.07
N LEU A 37 11.30 2.08 -8.44
CA LEU A 37 12.13 1.36 -7.48
C LEU A 37 12.99 2.29 -6.62
N GLU A 38 13.54 3.35 -7.22
CA GLU A 38 14.30 4.37 -6.49
C GLU A 38 13.41 5.06 -5.45
N VAL A 39 12.22 5.53 -5.86
CA VAL A 39 11.22 6.14 -4.96
C VAL A 39 10.78 5.15 -3.87
N GLY A 40 10.56 3.88 -4.21
CA GLY A 40 10.22 2.86 -3.22
C GLY A 40 11.31 2.71 -2.15
N SER A 41 12.58 2.69 -2.57
CA SER A 41 13.73 2.52 -1.68
C SER A 41 13.93 3.71 -0.73
N THR A 42 13.51 4.93 -1.10
CA THR A 42 13.59 6.09 -0.20
C THR A 42 12.58 6.04 0.95
N HIS A 43 11.59 5.13 0.89
CA HIS A 43 10.64 4.87 1.98
C HIS A 43 11.11 3.76 2.93
N GLU A 44 12.29 3.16 2.70
CA GLU A 44 12.90 2.29 3.69
C GLU A 44 13.38 3.13 4.88
N ASP A 45 13.09 2.65 6.09
CA ASP A 45 13.39 3.37 7.31
C ASP A 45 13.60 2.38 8.48
N ALA A 46 14.21 2.86 9.55
CA ALA A 46 14.29 2.11 10.80
C ALA A 46 14.11 3.08 11.97
N TYR A 47 13.16 2.75 12.85
CA TYR A 47 12.88 3.57 14.03
C TYR A 47 12.63 2.70 15.25
N THR A 48 12.89 3.27 16.42
CA THR A 48 12.53 2.64 17.69
C THR A 48 11.10 3.00 18.03
N ASN A 49 10.23 2.01 18.21
CA ASN A 49 8.85 2.26 18.61
C ASN A 49 8.77 2.64 20.11
N PRO A 50 7.60 3.11 20.62
CA PRO A 50 7.45 3.49 22.02
C PRO A 50 7.76 2.39 23.04
N ASP A 51 7.69 1.12 22.63
CA ASP A 51 8.04 -0.04 23.46
C ASP A 51 9.56 -0.33 23.48
N GLY A 52 10.37 0.46 22.79
CA GLY A 52 11.82 0.29 22.72
C GLY A 52 12.29 -0.73 21.69
N ASN A 53 11.40 -1.26 20.86
CA ASN A 53 11.73 -2.24 19.83
C ASN A 53 12.16 -1.53 18.54
N LEU A 54 13.22 -2.02 17.90
CA LEU A 54 13.62 -1.57 16.57
C LEU A 54 12.64 -2.12 15.53
N VAL A 55 11.99 -1.22 14.80
CA VAL A 55 11.09 -1.52 13.68
C VAL A 55 11.81 -1.15 12.39
N GLU A 56 11.89 -2.09 11.46
CA GLU A 56 12.44 -1.87 10.12
C GLU A 56 11.29 -1.79 9.10
N VAL A 57 11.23 -0.70 8.35
CA VAL A 57 10.37 -0.53 7.18
C VAL A 57 11.18 -0.92 5.95
N LYS A 58 10.71 -1.93 5.21
CA LYS A 58 11.41 -2.45 4.02
C LYS A 58 10.54 -2.30 2.78
N PHE A 59 11.12 -1.78 1.72
CA PHE A 59 10.50 -1.76 0.42
C PHE A 59 10.56 -3.17 -0.19
N ARG A 60 9.41 -3.70 -0.62
CA ARG A 60 9.30 -5.09 -1.10
C ARG A 60 9.11 -5.20 -2.61
N GLY A 61 8.96 -4.08 -3.31
CA GLY A 61 8.67 -4.03 -4.74
C GLY A 61 7.38 -3.29 -5.06
N LEU A 62 7.02 -3.28 -6.35
CA LEU A 62 5.85 -2.59 -6.87
C LEU A 62 4.64 -3.54 -6.92
N ARG A 63 3.48 -3.07 -6.46
CA ARG A 63 2.20 -3.78 -6.64
C ARG A 63 1.70 -3.67 -8.08
N ASP A 64 1.92 -2.51 -8.70
CA ASP A 64 1.47 -2.17 -10.05
C ASP A 64 2.32 -1.01 -10.62
N LEU A 65 2.35 -0.85 -11.94
CA LEU A 65 3.00 0.26 -12.64
C LEU A 65 2.28 0.51 -13.98
N ASN A 66 1.53 1.60 -14.08
CA ASN A 66 0.72 1.94 -15.24
C ASN A 66 1.01 3.35 -15.77
N ILE A 67 0.67 3.56 -17.04
CA ILE A 67 0.77 4.87 -17.70
C ILE A 67 -0.52 5.66 -17.51
N ILE A 68 -0.39 6.92 -17.08
CA ILE A 68 -1.49 7.89 -17.11
C ILE A 68 -1.59 8.41 -18.55
N ARG A 69 -2.74 8.18 -19.20
CA ARG A 69 -2.95 8.54 -20.62
C ARG A 69 -3.44 9.97 -20.79
N ASP A 70 -4.09 10.51 -19.77
CA ASP A 70 -4.65 11.85 -19.77
C ASP A 70 -3.60 12.88 -19.31
N GLU A 71 -3.78 14.13 -19.73
CA GLU A 71 -3.06 15.26 -19.14
C GLU A 71 -3.47 15.42 -17.68
N LEU A 72 -2.51 15.73 -16.79
CA LEU A 72 -2.80 15.96 -15.37
C LEU A 72 -3.61 17.25 -15.18
N ALA A 73 -4.92 17.10 -15.19
CA ALA A 73 -5.91 18.15 -15.07
C ALA A 73 -7.15 17.67 -14.28
N HIS A 74 -8.06 18.59 -13.98
CA HIS A 74 -9.32 18.23 -13.33
C HIS A 74 -10.10 17.24 -14.20
N GLY A 75 -10.45 16.08 -13.64
CA GLY A 75 -11.15 15.02 -14.35
C GLY A 75 -10.25 14.02 -15.08
N ALA A 76 -8.93 14.16 -15.02
CA ALA A 76 -7.99 13.21 -15.60
C ALA A 76 -8.10 11.83 -14.95
N GLU A 77 -8.16 10.78 -15.78
CA GLU A 77 -8.13 9.40 -15.30
C GLU A 77 -6.70 8.99 -14.92
N LEU A 78 -6.48 8.66 -13.65
CA LEU A 78 -5.17 8.22 -13.16
C LEU A 78 -4.98 6.70 -13.29
N THR A 79 -6.04 5.93 -13.10
CA THR A 79 -6.05 4.46 -13.17
C THR A 79 -7.43 3.97 -13.60
N TYR A 80 -7.48 2.86 -14.33
CA TYR A 80 -8.72 2.20 -14.76
C TYR A 80 -8.72 0.73 -14.32
N GLU A 81 -9.80 0.28 -13.69
CA GLU A 81 -10.04 -1.12 -13.36
C GLU A 81 -11.38 -1.57 -13.96
N HIS A 82 -11.41 -2.75 -14.58
CA HIS A 82 -12.60 -3.30 -15.24
C HIS A 82 -13.07 -4.58 -14.55
N TYR A 83 -14.35 -4.63 -14.21
CA TYR A 83 -14.99 -5.79 -13.59
C TYR A 83 -16.24 -6.18 -14.38
N GLU A 84 -16.42 -7.47 -14.65
CA GLU A 84 -17.59 -8.00 -15.36
C GLU A 84 -18.37 -9.01 -14.50
N GLY A 85 -19.66 -9.18 -14.79
CA GLY A 85 -20.50 -10.20 -14.14
C GLY A 85 -20.83 -9.94 -12.68
N LEU A 86 -20.69 -8.70 -12.19
CA LEU A 86 -21.02 -8.35 -10.82
C LEU A 86 -22.54 -8.31 -10.58
N THR A 87 -22.97 -8.82 -9.43
CA THR A 87 -24.33 -8.62 -8.92
C THR A 87 -24.51 -7.19 -8.40
N GLN A 88 -25.76 -6.72 -8.28
CA GLN A 88 -26.05 -5.39 -7.71
C GLN A 88 -25.42 -5.19 -6.33
N ASN A 89 -25.55 -6.19 -5.44
CA ASN A 89 -24.96 -6.13 -4.09
C ASN A 89 -23.42 -6.04 -4.13
N GLN A 90 -22.76 -6.61 -5.15
CA GLN A 90 -21.31 -6.44 -5.31
C GLN A 90 -20.99 -5.04 -5.83
N MET A 91 -21.75 -4.50 -6.77
CA MET A 91 -21.57 -3.13 -7.28
C MET A 91 -21.79 -2.08 -6.20
N ASP A 92 -22.78 -2.27 -5.32
CA ASP A 92 -23.09 -1.35 -4.22
C ASP A 92 -21.90 -1.19 -3.25
N LYS A 93 -21.03 -2.22 -3.14
CA LYS A 93 -19.82 -2.16 -2.31
C LYS A 93 -18.70 -1.26 -2.88
N PHE A 94 -18.77 -0.90 -4.16
CA PHE A 94 -17.84 0.06 -4.77
C PHE A 94 -18.22 1.51 -4.48
N ILE A 95 -19.46 1.78 -4.06
CA ILE A 95 -19.96 3.12 -3.80
C ILE A 95 -19.91 3.38 -2.30
N ARG A 96 -18.92 4.15 -1.86
CA ARG A 96 -18.81 4.54 -0.44
C ARG A 96 -19.68 5.75 -0.13
N PRO A 97 -20.40 5.77 1.00
CA PRO A 97 -21.05 6.99 1.46
C PRO A 97 -19.99 8.07 1.76
N LYS A 98 -20.37 9.36 1.64
CA LYS A 98 -19.43 10.49 1.75
C LYS A 98 -18.55 10.42 2.99
N HIS A 99 -19.11 10.09 4.15
CA HIS A 99 -18.40 10.06 5.43
C HIS A 99 -17.39 8.90 5.55
N GLU A 100 -17.42 7.93 4.64
CA GLU A 100 -16.45 6.83 4.55
C GLU A 100 -15.36 7.07 3.49
N LEU A 101 -15.46 8.16 2.71
CA LEU A 101 -14.39 8.56 1.80
C LEU A 101 -13.20 9.06 2.63
N ALA A 102 -11.97 8.72 2.21
CA ALA A 102 -10.74 8.92 3.00
C ALA A 102 -10.50 10.38 3.47
N LEU A 103 -11.05 11.38 2.78
CA LEU A 103 -10.93 12.79 3.17
C LEU A 103 -11.96 13.22 4.24
N PHE A 104 -13.10 12.53 4.32
CA PHE A 104 -14.22 12.90 5.20
C PHE A 104 -14.42 11.94 6.37
N ARG A 105 -13.71 10.80 6.38
CA ARG A 105 -13.59 9.99 7.58
C ARG A 105 -12.94 10.87 8.66
N ILE A 106 -13.55 10.93 9.84
CA ILE A 106 -12.95 11.58 10.99
C ILE A 106 -11.82 10.63 11.41
N ASP A 107 -10.59 11.00 11.07
CA ASP A 107 -9.43 10.30 11.61
C ASP A 107 -9.21 10.84 13.03
N ASP A 108 -9.46 9.99 14.04
CA ASP A 108 -8.90 10.16 15.39
C ASP A 108 -7.38 9.96 15.28
N HIS A 109 -6.67 10.99 14.82
CA HIS A 109 -5.21 11.08 14.86
C HIS A 109 -4.78 12.04 15.97
#